data_AF-A0A7X8KF64-F1
#
_entry.id   AF-A0A7X8KF64-F1
#
_cell.length_a   1.000
_cell.length_b   1.000
_cell.length_c   1.000
_cell.angle_alpha   90.00
_cell.angle_beta   90.00
_cell.angle_gamma   90.00
#
_symmetry.space_group_name_H-M   'P 1'
#
loop_
_entity.id
_entity.type
_entity.pdbx_description
1 polymer ?
#
loop_
_entity_poly.entity_id
_entity_poly.type
_entity_poly.pdbx_seq_one_letter_code
_entity_poly.pdbx_strand_id
1 'polypeptide(L)'
;MDDLIYLNNDDMIVIENFQAYINRELANNDGFSQTVSTTTIKNEKVLLLKSLPYNSFSPKKEMSIKRIKEVLAIYYKSLTYNRPVWQHGAVAKYDTLLISEFNDNASEKTTDNNNTKIKLTW
;
A
#
# COMPACT_ATOMS: atom_id res chain seq x y z
N MET A 1 -5.10 -13.98 22.63
CA MET A 1 -5.65 -14.50 21.35
C MET A 1 -4.91 -13.76 20.26
N ASP A 2 -4.10 -14.45 19.47
CA ASP A 2 -3.53 -13.89 18.24
C ASP A 2 -4.66 -13.82 17.21
N ASP A 3 -5.12 -12.63 16.84
CA ASP A 3 -6.10 -12.45 15.76
C ASP A 3 -5.42 -12.73 14.41
N LEU A 4 -5.48 -14.00 14.00
CA LEU A 4 -5.04 -14.45 12.69
C LEU A 4 -6.03 -13.98 11.62
N ILE A 5 -5.69 -12.92 10.90
CA ILE A 5 -6.44 -12.51 9.71
C ILE A 5 -5.94 -13.36 8.52
N TYR A 6 -6.84 -14.17 7.96
CA TYR A 6 -6.57 -14.95 6.75
C TYR A 6 -6.84 -14.09 5.53
N LEU A 7 -5.78 -13.73 4.80
CA LEU A 7 -5.89 -13.18 3.46
C LEU A 7 -6.19 -14.34 2.51
N ASN A 8 -7.22 -14.20 1.69
CA ASN A 8 -7.52 -15.17 0.64
C ASN A 8 -6.74 -14.84 -0.65
N ASN A 9 -6.85 -15.69 -1.67
CA ASN A 9 -6.15 -15.48 -2.94
C ASN A 9 -6.52 -14.15 -3.62
N ASP A 10 -7.76 -13.71 -3.51
CA ASP A 10 -8.22 -12.44 -4.07
C ASP A 10 -7.57 -11.25 -3.35
N ASP A 11 -7.47 -11.30 -2.02
CA ASP A 11 -6.81 -10.30 -1.20
C ASP A 11 -5.30 -10.22 -1.53
N MET A 12 -4.66 -11.37 -1.78
CA MET A 12 -3.24 -11.43 -2.21
C MET A 12 -3.03 -10.79 -3.58
N ILE A 13 -3.94 -10.99 -4.52
CA ILE A 13 -3.89 -10.33 -5.84
C ILE A 13 -4.01 -8.81 -5.71
N VAL A 14 -4.84 -8.31 -4.79
CA VAL A 14 -4.94 -6.86 -4.50
C VAL A 14 -3.59 -6.30 -4.06
N ILE A 15 -2.92 -6.99 -3.14
CA ILE A 15 -1.61 -6.58 -2.61
C ILE A 15 -0.56 -6.58 -3.72
N GLU A 16 -0.54 -7.60 -4.58
CA GLU A 16 0.36 -7.70 -5.73
C GLU A 16 0.17 -6.56 -6.73
N ASN A 17 -1.08 -6.32 -7.12
CA ASN A 17 -1.42 -5.25 -8.05
C ASN A 17 -1.03 -3.88 -7.49
N PHE A 18 -1.25 -3.67 -6.19
CA PHE A 18 -0.81 -2.46 -5.50
C PHE A 18 0.71 -2.32 -5.53
N GLN A 19 1.47 -3.34 -5.12
CA GLN A 19 2.94 -3.31 -5.13
C GLN A 19 3.50 -3.04 -6.52
N ALA A 20 3.00 -3.74 -7.54
CA ALA A 20 3.41 -3.56 -8.93
C ALA A 20 3.14 -2.13 -9.42
N TYR A 21 1.99 -1.57 -9.07
CA TYR A 21 1.65 -0.19 -9.41
C TYR A 21 2.62 0.80 -8.76
N ILE A 22 2.83 0.71 -7.44
CA ILE A 22 3.74 1.62 -6.72
C ILE A 22 5.16 1.55 -7.28
N ASN A 23 5.69 0.34 -7.51
CA ASN A 23 7.04 0.17 -8.07
C ASN A 23 7.16 0.77 -9.48
N ARG A 24 6.13 0.62 -10.31
CA ARG A 24 6.10 1.23 -11.64
C ARG A 24 6.10 2.75 -11.57
N GLU A 25 5.31 3.33 -10.68
CA GLU A 25 5.26 4.79 -10.48
C GLU A 25 6.60 5.34 -9.96
N LEU A 26 7.26 4.61 -9.05
CA LEU A 26 8.58 5.00 -8.54
C LEU A 26 9.69 4.88 -9.60
N ALA A 27 9.58 3.92 -10.53
CA ALA A 27 10.52 3.76 -11.63
C ALA A 27 10.33 4.81 -12.74
N ASN A 28 9.07 5.21 -13.00
CA ASN A 28 8.71 6.17 -14.06
C ASN A 28 8.85 7.64 -13.62
N ASN A 29 10.02 8.03 -13.08
CA ASN A 29 10.29 9.38 -12.57
C ASN A 29 10.25 10.51 -13.64
N ASP A 30 9.98 10.20 -14.92
CA ASP A 30 10.02 11.13 -16.06
C ASP A 30 8.67 11.79 -16.43
N GLY A 31 7.54 11.46 -15.78
CA GLY A 31 6.20 11.89 -16.19
C GLY A 31 5.48 12.81 -15.19
N PHE A 32 4.86 13.88 -15.69
CA PHE A 32 4.17 14.98 -14.99
C PHE A 32 2.93 14.60 -14.11
N SER A 33 2.82 13.37 -13.61
CA SER A 33 1.84 12.99 -12.60
C SER A 33 2.45 11.97 -11.64
N GLN A 34 3.15 12.47 -10.61
CA GLN A 34 3.61 11.62 -9.50
C GLN A 34 2.43 11.28 -8.59
N THR A 35 1.68 10.25 -8.98
CA THR A 35 0.65 9.60 -8.16
C THR A 35 1.27 9.01 -6.88
N VAL A 36 2.55 8.67 -6.95
CA VAL A 36 3.39 8.23 -5.84
C VAL A 36 4.60 9.16 -5.75
N SER A 37 4.87 9.69 -4.55
CA SER A 37 6.08 10.45 -4.27
C SER A 37 6.65 10.03 -2.91
N THR A 38 7.88 10.39 -2.63
CA THR A 38 8.51 10.09 -1.33
C THR A 38 8.74 11.39 -0.56
N THR A 39 8.53 11.36 0.75
CA THR A 39 8.89 12.47 1.62
C THR A 39 9.36 11.96 2.98
N THR A 40 9.89 12.86 3.81
CA THR A 40 10.24 12.55 5.19
C THR A 40 9.30 13.29 6.14
N ILE A 41 8.59 12.54 7.00
CA ILE A 41 7.73 13.09 8.05
C ILE A 41 8.28 12.61 9.39
N LYS A 42 8.64 13.55 10.28
CA LYS A 42 9.15 13.23 11.63
C LYS A 42 10.28 12.18 11.62
N ASN A 43 11.24 12.33 10.70
CA ASN A 43 12.39 11.43 10.47
C ASN A 43 12.06 10.06 9.86
N GLU A 44 10.80 9.79 9.51
CA GLU A 44 10.41 8.57 8.80
C GLU A 44 10.24 8.84 7.32
N LYS A 45 10.82 7.98 6.48
CA LYS A 45 10.60 8.01 5.03
C LYS A 45 9.25 7.38 4.72
N VAL A 46 8.37 8.15 4.08
CA VAL A 46 7.02 7.71 3.71
C VAL A 46 6.80 7.85 2.20
N LEU A 47 6.00 6.94 1.66
CA LEU A 47 5.34 7.09 0.37
C LEU A 47 4.12 8.00 0.58
N LEU A 48 4.00 9.03 -0.24
CA LEU A 48 2.80 9.83 -0.41
C LEU A 48 2.07 9.36 -1.66
N LEU A 49 0.84 8.92 -1.46
CA LEU A 49 -0.01 8.31 -2.46
C LEU A 49 -1.17 9.27 -2.75
N LYS A 50 -1.18 9.88 -3.93
CA LYS A 50 -2.17 10.87 -4.34
C LYS A 50 -3.13 10.27 -5.34
N SER A 51 -4.42 10.24 -5.02
CA SER A 51 -5.47 9.84 -5.97
C SER A 51 -5.23 8.47 -6.63
N LEU A 52 -4.84 7.46 -5.85
CA LEU A 52 -4.61 6.12 -6.38
C LEU A 52 -5.86 5.53 -7.03
N PRO A 53 -5.72 4.86 -8.19
CA PRO A 53 -6.84 4.21 -8.87
C PRO A 53 -7.19 2.88 -8.18
N TYR A 54 -7.67 2.90 -6.93
CA TYR A 54 -7.89 1.68 -6.14
C TYR A 54 -8.70 0.59 -6.84
N ASN A 55 -9.66 0.95 -7.69
CA ASN A 55 -10.42 0.00 -8.51
C ASN A 55 -9.54 -0.89 -9.41
N SER A 56 -8.40 -0.39 -9.89
CA SER A 56 -7.52 -1.17 -10.76
C SER A 56 -6.77 -2.28 -10.02
N PHE A 57 -6.83 -2.31 -8.68
CA PHE A 57 -6.21 -3.38 -7.89
C PHE A 57 -7.14 -4.58 -7.70
N SER A 58 -8.41 -4.45 -8.08
CA SER A 58 -9.42 -5.50 -7.92
C SER A 58 -9.09 -6.78 -8.69
N PRO A 59 -9.27 -7.96 -8.09
CA PRO A 59 -9.09 -9.24 -8.78
C PRO A 59 -10.35 -9.58 -9.58
N LYS A 60 -10.35 -9.38 -10.91
CA LYS A 60 -11.34 -9.81 -11.95
C LYS A 60 -12.86 -9.66 -11.67
N LYS A 61 -13.39 -10.09 -10.53
CA LYS A 61 -14.66 -9.66 -9.95
C LYS A 61 -14.51 -8.24 -9.39
N GLU A 62 -15.56 -7.43 -9.49
CA GLU A 62 -15.58 -6.06 -8.95
C GLU A 62 -15.57 -6.09 -7.42
N MET A 63 -14.38 -6.09 -6.83
CA MET A 63 -14.19 -5.84 -5.40
C MET A 63 -14.35 -4.34 -5.13
N SER A 64 -15.11 -4.01 -4.08
CA SER A 64 -15.31 -2.60 -3.71
C SER A 64 -14.00 -1.93 -3.26
N ILE A 65 -13.87 -0.62 -3.53
CA ILE A 65 -12.75 0.21 -3.03
C ILE A 65 -12.58 0.06 -1.52
N LYS A 66 -13.71 -0.01 -0.78
CA LYS A 66 -13.69 -0.18 0.67
C LYS A 66 -12.95 -1.46 1.06
N ARG A 67 -13.29 -2.59 0.43
CA ARG A 67 -12.64 -3.88 0.70
C ARG A 67 -11.16 -3.86 0.30
N ILE A 68 -10.83 -3.26 -0.84
CA ILE A 68 -9.43 -3.09 -1.29
C ILE A 68 -8.62 -2.32 -0.23
N LYS A 69 -9.17 -1.22 0.29
CA LYS A 69 -8.52 -0.43 1.35
C LYS A 69 -8.38 -1.20 2.67
N GLU A 70 -9.38 -2.01 3.03
CA GLU A 70 -9.29 -2.89 4.21
C GLU A 70 -8.17 -3.92 4.07
N VAL A 71 -8.10 -4.60 2.92
CA VAL A 71 -7.02 -5.57 2.62
C VAL A 71 -5.65 -4.92 2.72
N LEU A 72 -5.47 -3.76 2.09
CA LEU A 72 -4.19 -3.04 2.13
C LEU A 72 -3.85 -2.55 3.53
N ALA A 73 -4.82 -2.13 4.34
CA ALA A 73 -4.57 -1.69 5.72
C ALA A 73 -4.27 -2.85 6.68
N ILE A 74 -4.79 -4.05 6.40
CA ILE A 74 -4.45 -5.28 7.14
C ILE A 74 -3.00 -5.66 6.83
N TYR A 75 -2.60 -5.59 5.56
CA TYR A 75 -1.27 -5.97 5.12
C TYR A 75 -0.20 -4.92 5.48
N TYR A 76 -0.51 -3.65 5.29
CA TYR A 76 0.35 -2.50 5.61
C TYR A 76 -0.22 -1.72 6.80
N LYS A 77 0.24 -2.03 8.01
CA LYS A 77 -0.19 -1.41 9.26
C LYS A 77 0.03 0.09 9.30
N SER A 78 1.06 0.61 8.63
CA SER A 78 1.36 2.04 8.59
C SER A 78 0.60 2.79 7.48
N LEU A 79 -0.22 2.08 6.69
CA LEU A 79 -1.04 2.70 5.66
C LEU A 79 -2.14 3.54 6.32
N THR A 80 -2.05 4.86 6.15
CA THR A 80 -3.08 5.79 6.59
C THR A 80 -3.74 6.47 5.40
N TYR A 81 -5.04 6.68 5.47
CA TYR A 81 -5.81 7.28 4.39
C TYR A 81 -6.15 8.74 4.65
N ASN A 82 -6.17 9.57 3.62
CA ASN A 82 -6.59 10.98 3.64
C ASN A 82 -5.84 11.83 4.70
N ARG A 83 -4.59 11.51 5.00
CA ARG A 83 -3.76 12.23 5.95
C ARG A 83 -3.43 13.63 5.40
N PRO A 84 -3.66 14.71 6.16
CA PRO A 84 -3.20 16.03 5.77
C PRO A 84 -1.68 16.10 5.88
N VAL A 85 -1.02 16.41 4.77
CA VAL A 85 0.44 16.57 4.67
C VAL A 85 0.72 17.98 4.18
N TRP A 86 1.58 18.68 4.91
CA TRP A 86 2.10 19.98 4.47
C TRP A 86 3.26 19.75 3.50
N GLN A 87 3.09 20.15 2.24
CA GLN A 87 4.11 20.02 1.21
C GLN A 87 4.08 21.27 0.30
N HIS A 88 5.24 21.81 -0.05
CA HIS A 88 5.37 22.97 -0.95
C HIS A 88 4.50 24.19 -0.56
N GLY A 89 4.35 24.46 0.74
CA GLY A 89 3.59 25.63 1.22
C GLY A 89 2.06 25.47 1.20
N ALA A 90 1.54 24.27 0.89
CA ALA A 90 0.12 23.95 0.93
C ALA A 90 -0.15 22.67 1.73
N VAL A 91 -1.34 22.57 2.31
CA VAL A 91 -1.85 21.33 2.90
C VAL A 91 -2.65 20.59 1.84
N ALA A 92 -2.26 19.36 1.56
CA ALA A 92 -3.02 18.44 0.71
C ALA A 92 -3.23 17.10 1.41
N LYS A 93 -4.26 16.38 0.97
CA LYS A 93 -4.60 15.06 1.52
C LYS A 93 -3.92 13.98 0.69
N TYR A 94 -3.18 13.11 1.37
CA TYR A 94 -2.51 11.96 0.78
C TYR A 94 -2.84 10.70 1.57
N ASP A 95 -2.85 9.56 0.90
CA ASP A 95 -2.68 8.30 1.61
C ASP A 95 -1.17 8.13 1.86
N THR A 96 -0.76 7.64 3.03
CA THR A 96 0.67 7.54 3.39
C THR A 96 1.04 6.14 3.86
N LEU A 97 2.20 5.66 3.46
CA LEU A 97 2.73 4.34 3.80
C LEU A 97 4.22 4.46 4.17
N LEU A 98 4.68 3.80 5.24
CA LEU A 98 6.11 3.77 5.55
C LEU A 98 6.88 3.01 4.48
N ILE A 99 7.99 3.58 4.03
CA ILE A 99 8.85 2.94 3.01
C ILE A 99 9.49 1.67 3.55
N SER A 100 9.86 1.64 4.84
CA SER A 100 10.40 0.43 5.48
C SER A 100 9.39 -0.72 5.39
N GLU A 101 8.14 -0.48 5.79
CA GLU A 101 7.10 -1.50 5.71
C GLU A 101 6.81 -1.94 4.28
N PHE A 102 6.84 -1.02 3.30
CA PHE A 102 6.68 -1.38 1.90
C PHE A 102 7.81 -2.29 1.38
N ASN A 103 9.06 -1.99 1.75
CA ASN A 103 10.23 -2.74 1.32
C ASN A 103 10.38 -4.08 2.03
N ASP A 104 10.09 -4.15 3.33
CA ASP A 104 10.19 -5.38 4.13
C ASP A 104 9.22 -6.44 3.60
N ASN A 105 7.98 -6.01 3.29
CA ASN A 105 6.96 -6.86 2.68
C ASN A 105 7.24 -7.23 1.21
N ALA A 106 8.10 -6.50 0.51
CA ALA A 106 8.55 -6.87 -0.83
C ALA A 106 9.58 -8.01 -0.80
N SER A 107 10.28 -8.20 0.33
CA SER A 107 11.36 -9.19 0.49
C SER A 107 10.90 -10.59 0.92
N GLU A 108 9.66 -10.77 1.38
CA GLU A 108 9.15 -12.08 1.86
C GLU A 108 8.66 -13.02 0.73
N LYS A 109 8.70 -12.60 -0.54
CA LYS A 109 8.17 -13.39 -1.67
C LYS A 109 9.17 -14.34 -2.35
N THR A 110 9.94 -15.06 -1.55
CA THR A 110 10.46 -16.36 -1.98
C THR A 110 10.18 -17.36 -0.88
N THR A 111 8.97 -17.94 -0.85
CA THR A 111 8.69 -19.38 -0.57
C THR A 111 7.17 -19.60 -0.49
N ASP A 112 6.69 -20.47 -1.39
CA ASP A 112 5.48 -21.29 -1.39
C ASP A 112 4.05 -20.69 -1.33
N ASN A 113 3.36 -20.91 -2.45
CA ASN A 113 1.91 -21.00 -2.62
C ASN A 113 1.30 -21.99 -1.60
N ASN A 114 0.71 -21.47 -0.52
CA ASN A 114 -0.54 -21.94 0.10
C ASN A 114 -0.82 -21.16 1.39
N ASN A 115 -1.84 -20.30 1.39
CA ASN A 115 -2.36 -19.54 2.54
C ASN A 115 -1.28 -18.83 3.39
N THR A 116 -0.83 -17.65 2.93
CA THR A 116 0.04 -16.76 3.69
C THR A 116 -0.69 -16.28 4.97
N LYS A 117 -0.41 -16.92 6.11
CA LYS A 117 -0.86 -16.47 7.43
C LYS A 117 0.05 -15.34 7.90
N ILE A 118 -0.47 -14.13 7.99
CA ILE A 118 0.28 -13.00 8.56
C ILE A 118 0.04 -12.99 10.07
N LYS A 119 1.11 -13.14 10.84
CA LYS A 119 1.06 -13.02 12.30
C LYS A 119 1.20 -11.54 12.69
N LEU A 120 0.14 -10.96 13.24
CA LEU A 120 0.19 -9.60 13.78
C LEU A 120 0.86 -9.64 15.16
N THR A 121 2.13 -9.23 15.26
CA THR A 121 2.73 -8.82 16.54
C THR A 121 2.30 -7.38 16.85
N TRP A 122 1.78 -7.18 18.05
CA TRP A 122 1.42 -5.88 18.62
C TRP A 122 2.61 -5.27 19.34
#